data_AF-A0A0D2FRN5-F1
#
_entry.id   AF-A0A0D2FRN5-F1
#
_cell.length_a   1.000
_cell.length_b   1.000
_cell.length_c   1.000
_cell.angle_alpha   90.00
_cell.angle_beta   90.00
_cell.angle_gamma   90.00
#
_symmetry.space_group_name_H-M   'P 1'
#
loop_
_entity.id
_entity.type
_entity.pdbx_description
1 polymer ?
#
loop_
_entity_poly.entity_id
_entity_poly.type
_entity_poly.pdbx_seq_one_letter_code
_entity_poly.pdbx_strand_id
1 'polypeptide(L)'
;MASVTHEAKVERPVVNSDARIDYLELDFETDLCLPPTALPEKTPRFDRYIAPVKLSAGRKNGMLCIACIATIFASFAASSYSPGAEQMGEEFHVSRVAVMVGITSYNMGFAIAPMALAPFSELRGRKPVFLASGAVFLVCNVCCAVTPTYGG
;
A
#
# COMPACT_ATOMS: atom_id res chain seq x y z
N MET A 1 -31.07 -7.33 55.41
CA MET A 1 -30.22 -8.16 54.55
C MET A 1 -31.11 -8.82 53.49
N ALA A 2 -31.45 -8.06 52.45
CA ALA A 2 -32.18 -8.54 51.27
C ALA A 2 -31.68 -7.70 50.10
N SER A 3 -30.82 -8.31 49.31
CA SER A 3 -30.07 -7.73 48.19
C SER A 3 -31.00 -7.40 47.03
N VAL A 4 -30.95 -6.13 46.61
CA VAL A 4 -31.62 -5.60 45.43
C VAL A 4 -30.88 -6.09 44.18
N THR A 5 -31.45 -7.06 43.46
CA THR A 5 -31.00 -7.44 42.12
C THR A 5 -31.78 -6.61 41.09
N HIS A 6 -31.15 -5.53 40.63
CA HIS A 6 -31.60 -4.80 39.44
C HIS A 6 -31.31 -5.65 38.20
N GLU A 7 -32.36 -6.22 37.61
CA GLU A 7 -32.30 -6.77 36.25
C GLU A 7 -32.26 -5.62 35.25
N ALA A 8 -31.05 -5.21 34.86
CA ALA A 8 -30.84 -4.28 33.76
C ALA A 8 -31.13 -5.00 32.43
N LYS A 9 -32.34 -4.82 31.93
CA LYS A 9 -32.77 -5.24 30.60
C LYS A 9 -31.94 -4.48 29.55
N VAL A 10 -30.90 -5.11 29.00
CA VAL A 10 -30.12 -4.58 27.87
C VAL A 10 -30.97 -4.67 26.61
N GLU A 11 -31.67 -3.59 26.31
CA GLU A 11 -32.40 -3.41 25.07
C GLU A 11 -31.37 -3.28 23.93
N ARG A 12 -31.35 -4.26 23.01
CA ARG A 12 -30.42 -4.29 21.89
C ARG A 12 -30.84 -3.21 20.88
N PRO A 13 -30.08 -2.13 20.68
CA PRO A 13 -30.44 -1.12 19.69
C PRO A 13 -30.41 -1.76 18.30
N VAL A 14 -31.49 -1.57 17.56
CA VAL A 14 -31.61 -2.03 16.17
C VAL A 14 -30.56 -1.26 15.36
N VAL A 15 -29.51 -1.96 14.92
CA VAL A 15 -28.43 -1.39 14.12
C VAL A 15 -28.98 -0.99 12.76
N ASN A 16 -29.37 0.28 12.63
CA ASN A 16 -29.78 0.92 11.38
C ASN A 16 -28.55 1.51 10.68
N SER A 17 -28.56 1.56 9.34
CA SER A 17 -27.44 2.03 8.52
C SER A 17 -27.05 3.50 8.76
N ASP A 18 -27.91 4.27 9.43
CA ASP A 18 -27.69 5.67 9.79
C ASP A 18 -27.19 5.88 11.24
N ALA A 19 -26.95 4.80 12.00
CA ALA A 19 -26.46 4.92 13.37
C ALA A 19 -24.99 5.33 13.41
N ARG A 20 -24.66 6.33 14.24
CA ARG A 20 -23.29 6.80 14.50
C ARG A 20 -22.45 5.66 15.06
N ILE A 21 -21.28 5.43 14.47
CA ILE A 21 -20.32 4.43 14.93
C ILE A 21 -19.54 5.05 16.09
N ASP A 22 -19.75 4.54 17.30
CA ASP A 22 -18.93 4.89 18.48
C ASP A 22 -17.73 3.94 18.54
N TYR A 23 -16.52 4.49 18.44
CA TYR A 23 -15.28 3.74 18.50
C TYR A 23 -14.81 3.68 19.96
N LEU A 24 -14.70 2.47 20.52
CA LEU A 24 -13.96 2.27 21.78
C LEU A 24 -12.49 2.03 21.46
N GLU A 25 -11.63 2.91 21.94
CA GLU A 25 -10.19 2.65 21.98
C GLU A 25 -9.92 1.62 23.08
N LEU A 26 -9.35 0.48 22.71
CA LEU A 26 -8.98 -0.58 23.64
C LEU A 26 -7.59 -0.29 24.19
N ASP A 27 -7.52 0.27 25.39
CA ASP A 27 -6.27 0.41 26.14
C ASP A 27 -5.90 -0.90 26.85
N PHE A 28 -4.60 -1.13 27.10
CA PHE A 28 -4.09 -2.36 27.73
C PHE A 28 -4.58 -2.60 29.17
N GLU A 29 -5.09 -1.57 29.86
CA GLU A 29 -5.67 -1.69 31.20
C GLU A 29 -7.19 -1.88 31.20
N THR A 30 -7.82 -1.98 30.01
CA THR A 30 -9.25 -2.26 29.94
C THR A 30 -9.47 -3.72 30.33
N ASP A 31 -10.07 -3.97 31.49
CA ASP A 31 -10.50 -5.30 31.90
C ASP A 31 -11.40 -5.89 30.80
N LEU A 32 -10.90 -6.92 30.12
CA LEU A 32 -11.71 -7.69 29.19
C LEU A 32 -12.80 -8.39 30.03
N CYS A 33 -14.01 -7.83 30.05
CA CYS A 33 -15.16 -8.62 30.43
C CYS A 33 -15.17 -9.85 29.51
N LEU A 34 -14.83 -11.01 30.07
CA LEU A 34 -14.87 -12.28 29.36
C LEU A 34 -16.22 -12.37 28.65
N PRO A 35 -16.25 -12.76 27.37
CA PRO A 35 -17.47 -12.74 26.60
C PRO A 35 -18.53 -13.58 27.35
N PRO A 36 -19.76 -13.08 27.55
CA PRO A 36 -20.84 -13.94 27.97
C PRO A 36 -20.89 -15.12 27.00
N THR A 37 -21.04 -16.34 27.51
CA THR A 37 -20.98 -17.62 26.77
C THR A 37 -21.86 -17.65 25.50
N ALA A 38 -22.81 -16.72 25.38
CA ALA A 38 -23.48 -16.39 24.13
C ALA A 38 -22.80 -15.19 23.44
N LEU A 39 -21.88 -15.47 22.52
CA LEU A 39 -21.47 -14.47 21.52
C LEU A 39 -22.74 -13.93 20.82
N PRO A 40 -22.86 -12.61 20.55
CA PRO A 40 -23.96 -12.11 19.75
C PRO A 40 -24.03 -12.91 18.44
N GLU A 41 -25.18 -13.53 18.18
CA GLU A 41 -25.42 -14.52 17.11
C GLU A 41 -25.07 -14.01 15.70
N LYS A 42 -24.91 -12.70 15.55
CA LYS A 42 -24.53 -12.06 14.30
C LYS A 42 -23.29 -11.22 14.49
N THR A 43 -22.13 -11.84 14.32
CA THR A 43 -20.89 -11.10 14.06
C THR A 43 -21.11 -10.17 12.85
N PRO A 44 -20.59 -8.93 12.87
CA PRO A 44 -20.60 -8.09 11.69
C PRO A 44 -19.94 -8.86 10.54
N ARG A 45 -20.60 -8.95 9.37
CA ARG A 45 -20.04 -9.70 8.23
C ARG A 45 -18.81 -8.99 7.67
N PHE A 46 -17.64 -9.29 8.23
CA PHE A 46 -16.35 -8.88 7.67
C PHE A 46 -15.92 -9.76 6.49
N ASP A 47 -16.75 -10.70 6.04
CA ASP A 47 -16.57 -11.53 4.83
C ASP A 47 -16.09 -10.74 3.59
N ARG A 48 -16.51 -9.47 3.48
CA ARG A 48 -16.16 -8.58 2.36
C ARG A 48 -14.72 -8.03 2.47
N TYR A 49 -14.17 -7.94 3.68
CA TYR A 49 -12.83 -7.40 3.97
C TYR A 49 -11.80 -8.52 4.22
N ILE A 50 -12.26 -9.68 4.70
CA ILE A 50 -11.42 -10.84 5.06
C ILE A 50 -11.14 -11.77 3.87
N ALA A 51 -11.79 -11.58 2.71
CA ALA A 51 -11.71 -12.57 1.63
C ALA A 51 -10.90 -12.12 0.38
N PRO A 52 -9.55 -12.05 0.44
CA PRO A 52 -8.74 -12.11 -0.77
C PRO A 52 -8.91 -13.47 -1.47
N VAL A 53 -9.46 -14.48 -0.78
CA VAL A 53 -9.71 -15.84 -1.30
C VAL A 53 -10.94 -15.95 -2.21
N LYS A 54 -11.97 -15.10 -2.07
CA LYS A 54 -13.22 -15.18 -2.87
C LYS A 54 -13.14 -14.48 -4.25
N LEU A 55 -12.03 -13.80 -4.56
CA LEU A 55 -11.83 -13.18 -5.88
C LEU A 55 -11.64 -14.26 -6.99
N SER A 56 -12.09 -13.97 -8.21
CA SER A 56 -11.81 -14.79 -9.40
C SER A 56 -10.30 -14.96 -9.60
N ALA A 57 -9.85 -16.19 -9.86
CA ALA A 57 -8.44 -16.54 -10.05
C ALA A 57 -7.75 -15.64 -11.11
N GLY A 58 -8.43 -15.33 -12.21
CA GLY A 58 -7.88 -14.47 -13.27
C GLY A 58 -7.62 -13.03 -12.81
N ARG A 59 -8.47 -12.47 -11.94
CA ARG A 59 -8.27 -11.11 -11.40
C ARG A 59 -7.10 -11.06 -10.41
N LYS A 60 -6.89 -12.14 -9.64
CA LYS A 60 -5.75 -12.27 -8.73
C LYS A 60 -4.45 -12.38 -9.52
N ASN A 61 -4.43 -13.28 -10.51
CA ASN A 61 -3.25 -13.51 -11.32
C ASN A 61 -2.89 -12.27 -12.13
N GLY A 62 -3.87 -11.54 -12.68
CA GLY A 62 -3.61 -10.29 -13.38
C GLY A 62 -2.94 -9.22 -12.50
N MET A 63 -3.42 -9.03 -11.26
CA MET A 63 -2.77 -8.09 -10.33
C MET A 63 -1.37 -8.55 -9.92
N LEU A 64 -1.18 -9.86 -9.69
CA LEU A 64 0.12 -10.43 -9.38
C LEU A 64 1.11 -10.24 -10.54
N CYS A 65 0.70 -10.57 -11.77
CA CYS A 65 1.52 -10.40 -12.96
C CYS A 65 1.93 -8.94 -13.16
N ILE A 66 1.01 -7.98 -13.02
CA ILE A 66 1.33 -6.55 -13.12
C ILE A 66 2.34 -6.13 -12.06
N ALA A 67 2.17 -6.57 -10.81
CA ALA A 67 3.11 -6.27 -9.73
C ALA A 67 4.50 -6.88 -10.01
N CYS A 68 4.56 -8.15 -10.47
CA CYS A 68 5.81 -8.81 -10.84
C CYS A 68 6.52 -8.08 -11.99
N ILE A 69 5.78 -7.70 -13.04
CA ILE A 69 6.31 -6.94 -14.16
C ILE A 69 6.88 -5.61 -13.67
N ALA A 70 6.15 -4.85 -12.86
CA ALA A 70 6.63 -3.59 -12.29
C ALA A 70 7.94 -3.76 -11.51
N THR A 71 8.05 -4.81 -10.69
CA THR A 71 9.29 -5.13 -9.96
C THR A 71 10.44 -5.50 -10.89
N ILE A 72 10.17 -6.26 -11.97
CA ILE A 72 11.20 -6.59 -12.96
C ILE A 72 11.72 -5.33 -13.64
N PHE A 73 10.83 -4.44 -14.09
CA PHE A 73 11.23 -3.17 -14.71
C PHE A 73 12.02 -2.28 -13.75
N ALA A 74 11.62 -2.21 -12.48
CA ALA A 74 12.32 -1.43 -11.47
C ALA A 74 13.74 -1.98 -11.21
N SER A 75 13.89 -3.30 -11.09
CA SER A 75 15.20 -3.95 -10.94
C SER A 75 16.05 -3.82 -12.22
N PHE A 76 15.40 -3.89 -13.38
CA PHE A 76 16.07 -3.74 -14.67
C PHE A 76 16.65 -2.35 -14.87
N ALA A 77 15.92 -1.29 -14.52
CA ALA A 77 16.40 0.09 -14.64
C ALA A 77 17.67 0.35 -13.80
N ALA A 78 17.75 -0.23 -12.59
CA ALA A 78 18.96 -0.15 -11.76
C ALA A 78 20.10 -1.00 -12.35
N SER A 79 19.79 -2.19 -12.84
CA SER A 79 20.79 -3.12 -13.39
C SER A 79 21.39 -2.63 -14.72
N SER A 80 20.59 -2.02 -15.59
CA SER A 80 21.02 -1.48 -16.88
C SER A 80 22.00 -0.32 -16.74
N TYR A 81 22.08 0.30 -15.56
CA TYR A 81 23.00 1.39 -15.28
C TYR A 81 24.46 0.96 -15.27
N SER A 82 24.75 -0.24 -14.75
CA SER A 82 26.12 -0.75 -14.58
C SER A 82 26.90 -0.88 -15.91
N PRO A 83 26.37 -1.55 -16.96
CA PRO A 83 27.08 -1.66 -18.23
C PRO A 83 27.19 -0.34 -19.01
N GLY A 84 26.27 0.61 -18.80
CA GLY A 84 26.27 1.90 -19.49
C GLY A 84 27.06 3.00 -18.79
N ALA A 85 27.50 2.79 -17.54
CA ALA A 85 28.10 3.85 -16.72
C ALA A 85 29.40 4.42 -17.30
N GLU A 86 30.21 3.59 -17.96
CA GLU A 86 31.47 4.01 -18.57
C GLU A 86 31.22 4.85 -19.83
N GLN A 87 30.34 4.38 -20.73
CA GLN A 87 29.91 5.12 -21.92
C GLN A 87 29.25 6.46 -21.57
N MET A 88 28.36 6.49 -20.57
CA MET A 88 27.74 7.74 -20.10
C MET A 88 28.79 8.72 -19.56
N GLY A 89 29.83 8.23 -18.88
CA GLY A 89 30.92 9.07 -18.38
C GLY A 89 31.73 9.73 -19.50
N GLU A 90 32.01 8.97 -20.57
CA GLU A 90 32.72 9.47 -21.76
C GLU A 90 31.88 10.46 -22.56
N GLU A 91 30.60 10.15 -22.81
CA GLU A 91 29.70 10.98 -23.62
C GLU A 91 29.38 12.33 -22.96
N PHE A 92 29.14 12.33 -21.65
CA PHE A 92 28.84 13.56 -20.91
C PHE A 92 30.07 14.24 -20.32
N HIS A 93 31.28 13.70 -20.52
CA HIS A 93 32.54 14.20 -19.94
C HIS A 93 32.46 14.41 -18.41
N VAL A 94 31.79 13.50 -17.69
CA VAL A 94 31.57 13.58 -16.25
C VAL A 94 32.33 12.51 -15.48
N SER A 95 32.67 12.81 -14.21
CA SER A 95 33.30 11.83 -13.32
C SER A 95 32.37 10.65 -13.02
N ARG A 96 32.94 9.47 -12.79
CA ARG A 96 32.21 8.26 -12.37
C ARG A 96 31.34 8.48 -11.12
N VAL A 97 31.77 9.38 -10.23
CA VAL A 97 31.00 9.76 -9.04
C VAL A 97 29.71 10.47 -9.44
N ALA A 98 29.79 11.39 -10.43
CA ALA A 98 28.62 12.07 -10.94
C ALA A 98 27.63 11.03 -11.49
N VAL A 99 28.05 10.15 -12.41
CA VAL A 99 27.22 9.05 -12.95
C VAL A 99 26.54 8.26 -11.83
N MET A 100 27.25 7.86 -10.77
CA MET A 100 26.61 7.15 -9.64
C MET A 100 25.51 7.95 -8.91
N VAL A 101 25.50 9.28 -8.98
CA VAL A 101 24.40 10.10 -8.44
C VAL A 101 23.06 9.76 -9.12
N GLY A 102 23.07 9.41 -10.41
CA GLY A 102 21.85 9.00 -11.14
C GLY A 102 21.16 7.80 -10.50
N ILE A 103 21.91 6.72 -10.25
CA ILE A 103 21.35 5.52 -9.61
C ILE A 103 20.97 5.76 -8.14
N THR A 104 21.70 6.60 -7.40
CA THR A 104 21.31 6.96 -6.03
C THR A 104 20.01 7.76 -5.99
N SER A 105 19.80 8.67 -6.95
CA SER A 105 18.57 9.45 -7.09
C SER A 105 17.38 8.56 -7.41
N TYR A 106 17.59 7.56 -8.29
CA TYR A 106 16.60 6.52 -8.58
C TYR A 106 16.19 5.75 -7.30
N ASN A 107 17.17 5.28 -6.52
CA ASN A 107 16.91 4.56 -5.27
C ASN A 107 16.22 5.44 -4.22
N MET A 108 16.56 6.73 -4.15
CA MET A 108 15.90 7.67 -3.24
C MET A 108 14.43 7.89 -3.61
N GLY A 109 14.13 8.01 -4.92
CA GLY A 109 12.74 8.02 -5.41
C GLY A 109 12.00 6.73 -5.07
N PHE A 110 12.66 5.57 -5.23
CA PHE A 110 12.09 4.27 -4.87
C PHE A 110 11.84 4.12 -3.36
N ALA A 111 12.63 4.78 -2.52
CA ALA A 111 12.41 4.81 -1.06
C ALA A 111 11.23 5.70 -0.66
N ILE A 112 11.04 6.84 -1.33
CA ILE A 112 9.96 7.81 -1.02
C ILE A 112 8.61 7.36 -1.61
N ALA A 113 8.61 6.74 -2.79
CA ALA A 113 7.39 6.30 -3.48
C ALA A 113 6.43 5.47 -2.59
N PRO A 114 6.85 4.39 -1.90
CA PRO A 114 5.94 3.60 -1.06
C PRO A 114 5.36 4.39 0.12
N MET A 115 6.09 5.37 0.65
CA MET A 115 5.59 6.23 1.74
C MET A 115 4.40 7.08 1.28
N ALA A 116 4.44 7.59 0.05
CA ALA A 116 3.31 8.32 -0.54
C ALA A 116 2.17 7.41 -1.01
N LEU A 117 2.49 6.20 -1.51
CA LEU A 117 1.52 5.26 -2.05
C LEU A 117 0.74 4.51 -0.95
N ALA A 118 1.28 4.38 0.27
CA ALA A 118 0.62 3.78 1.42
C ALA A 118 -0.75 4.40 1.74
N PRO A 119 -0.87 5.71 2.04
CA PRO A 119 -2.17 6.34 2.32
C PRO A 119 -3.07 6.38 1.08
N PHE A 120 -2.49 6.47 -0.12
CA PHE A 120 -3.25 6.51 -1.36
C PHE A 120 -3.94 5.17 -1.68
N SER A 121 -3.31 4.06 -1.30
CA SER A 121 -3.87 2.72 -1.45
C SER A 121 -5.09 2.48 -0.56
N GLU A 122 -5.19 3.20 0.56
CA GLU A 122 -6.33 3.11 1.48
C GLU A 122 -7.54 3.92 0.97
N LEU A 123 -7.29 5.07 0.35
CA LEU A 123 -8.33 5.98 -0.13
C LEU A 123 -8.98 5.56 -1.46
N ARG A 124 -8.23 4.97 -2.41
CA ARG A 124 -8.71 4.73 -3.79
C ARG A 124 -8.64 3.26 -4.26
N GLY A 125 -8.23 2.36 -3.38
CA GLY A 125 -8.03 0.94 -3.68
C GLY A 125 -6.76 0.65 -4.48
N ARG A 126 -6.33 -0.62 -4.50
CA ARG A 126 -5.01 -1.04 -5.01
C ARG A 126 -4.76 -0.82 -6.50
N LYS A 127 -5.78 -0.93 -7.36
CA LYS A 127 -5.60 -0.92 -8.83
C LYS A 127 -5.08 0.41 -9.41
N PRO A 128 -5.66 1.59 -9.10
CA PRO A 128 -5.17 2.86 -9.63
C PRO A 128 -3.74 3.18 -9.17
N VAL A 129 -3.33 2.68 -7.99
CA VAL A 129 -1.97 2.89 -7.45
C VAL A 129 -0.91 2.26 -8.36
N PHE A 130 -1.12 1.02 -8.82
CA PHE A 130 -0.20 0.36 -9.76
C PHE A 130 -0.14 1.04 -11.12
N LEU A 131 -1.29 1.55 -11.62
CA LEU A 131 -1.34 2.20 -12.93
C LEU A 131 -0.70 3.59 -12.89
N ALA A 132 -0.92 4.35 -11.82
CA ALA A 132 -0.32 5.66 -11.62
C ALA A 132 1.20 5.56 -11.44
N SER A 133 1.69 4.63 -10.60
CA SER A 133 3.14 4.45 -10.41
C SER A 133 3.83 3.99 -11.70
N GLY A 134 3.20 3.08 -12.47
CA GLY A 134 3.70 2.66 -13.77
C GLY A 134 3.74 3.80 -14.80
N ALA A 135 2.72 4.66 -14.82
CA ALA A 135 2.69 5.83 -15.70
C ALA A 135 3.81 6.84 -15.36
N VAL A 136 4.00 7.14 -14.08
CA VAL A 136 5.09 8.01 -13.62
C VAL A 136 6.45 7.41 -13.97
N PHE A 137 6.64 6.11 -13.74
CA PHE A 137 7.88 5.42 -14.09
C PHE A 137 8.18 5.50 -15.60
N LEU A 138 7.18 5.30 -16.45
CA LEU A 138 7.33 5.40 -17.90
C LEU A 138 7.73 6.83 -18.31
N VAL A 139 7.02 7.84 -17.80
CA VAL A 139 7.31 9.25 -18.10
C VAL A 139 8.72 9.61 -17.68
N CYS A 140 9.14 9.23 -16.47
CA CYS A 140 10.50 9.49 -16.00
C CYS A 140 11.56 8.79 -16.88
N ASN A 141 11.34 7.54 -17.30
CA ASN A 141 12.26 6.85 -18.20
C ASN A 141 12.35 7.54 -19.57
N VAL A 142 11.22 7.98 -20.12
CA VAL A 142 11.19 8.71 -21.38
C VAL A 142 11.92 10.05 -21.24
N CYS A 143 11.70 10.79 -20.15
CA CYS A 143 12.44 12.02 -19.86
C CYS A 143 13.95 11.76 -19.84
N CYS A 144 14.41 10.77 -19.08
CA CYS A 144 15.83 10.40 -19.05
C CYS A 144 16.39 10.01 -20.43
N ALA A 145 15.57 9.40 -21.30
CA ALA A 145 15.98 9.00 -22.64
C ALA A 145 16.10 10.16 -23.63
N VAL A 146 15.38 11.27 -23.42
CA VAL A 146 15.42 12.44 -24.31
C VAL A 146 16.31 13.57 -23.82
N THR A 147 16.83 13.49 -22.59
CA THR A 147 17.69 14.54 -22.03
C THR A 147 19.04 14.60 -22.76
N PRO A 148 19.44 15.75 -23.32
CA PRO A 148 20.71 15.89 -24.05
C PRO A 148 21.91 16.24 -23.15
N THR A 149 21.70 16.47 -21.87
CA THR A 149 22.71 16.87 -20.88
C THR A 149 22.64 15.98 -19.64
N TYR A 150 23.71 15.95 -18.83
CA TYR A 150 23.74 15.14 -17.62
C TYR A 150 22.71 15.58 -16.54
N GLY A 151 22.33 16.86 -16.52
CA GLY A 151 21.49 17.45 -15.46
C GLY A 151 20.01 17.66 -15.80
N GLY A 152 19.62 17.54 -17.08
CA GLY A 152 18.36 18.09 -17.57
C GLY A 152 18.58 19.22 -18.58
#